data_AF-A0A452ZZA6-F1
#
_entry.id   AF-A0A452ZZA6-F1
#
_cell.length_a   1.000
_cell.length_b   1.000
_cell.length_c   1.000
_cell.angle_alpha   90.00
_cell.angle_beta   90.00
_cell.angle_gamma   90.00
#
_symmetry.space_group_name_H-M   'P 1'
#
loop_
_entity.id
_entity.type
_entity.pdbx_description
1 polymer ?
#
loop_
_entity_poly.entity_id
_entity_poly.type
_entity_poly.pdbx_seq_one_letter_code
_entity_poly.pdbx_strand_id
1 'polypeptide(L)'
;MFLRGTGTCAGVCENIPIVLCGNKVDVKNRQVKAKQVTFHRKKNLQYYEISAKSNYNFEKPFLYLARKLAGDPNIHFVEAVALKPPEVTFDLAMQQQCTRLSLRLQRHSHCLMTMTI
;
A
#
# COMPACT_ATOMS: atom_id res chain seq x y z
N MET A 1 -9.50 5.81 -15.61
CA MET A 1 -8.99 7.17 -15.27
C MET A 1 -7.49 7.06 -15.02
N PHE A 2 -6.72 7.03 -16.10
CA PHE A 2 -5.27 7.18 -16.04
C PHE A 2 -5.00 8.60 -15.56
N LEU A 3 -4.27 8.76 -14.46
CA LEU A 3 -3.84 10.06 -13.96
C LEU A 3 -2.85 10.69 -14.96
N ARG A 4 -3.37 11.28 -16.03
CA ARG A 4 -2.74 12.42 -16.69
C ARG A 4 -3.06 13.64 -15.82
N GLY A 5 -2.26 13.81 -14.79
CA GLY A 5 -2.40 14.89 -13.82
C GLY A 5 -1.14 14.92 -12.99
N THR A 6 -0.17 15.70 -13.42
CA THR A 6 0.98 16.18 -12.64
C THR A 6 0.49 17.15 -11.55
N GLY A 7 -0.41 16.68 -10.69
CA GLY A 7 -1.02 17.42 -9.60
C GLY A 7 -0.79 16.70 -8.28
N THR A 8 0.46 16.30 -8.01
CA THR A 8 0.83 16.13 -6.61
C THR A 8 0.80 17.51 -5.99
N CYS A 9 0.11 17.68 -4.86
CA CYS A 9 0.16 18.86 -3.96
C CYS A 9 1.59 19.21 -3.46
N ALA A 10 2.62 18.60 -4.05
CA ALA A 10 4.04 18.75 -3.77
C ALA A 10 4.59 20.17 -4.00
N GLY A 11 3.79 21.10 -4.52
CA GLY A 11 4.14 22.53 -4.61
C GLY A 11 3.58 23.39 -3.47
N VAL A 12 2.74 22.84 -2.59
CA VAL A 12 2.07 23.58 -1.51
C VAL A 12 2.57 23.13 -0.13
N CYS A 13 3.02 21.88 0.00
CA CYS A 13 3.55 21.35 1.26
C CYS A 13 4.75 20.43 1.01
N GLU A 14 5.96 20.90 1.32
CA GLU A 14 7.21 20.20 0.94
C GLU A 14 7.55 18.99 1.83
N ASN A 15 6.97 18.87 3.04
CA ASN A 15 7.37 17.86 4.04
C ASN A 15 6.22 16.97 4.58
N ILE A 16 5.10 16.89 3.87
CA ILE A 16 3.98 16.03 4.34
C ILE A 16 4.25 14.57 3.96
N PRO A 17 4.10 13.60 4.89
CA PRO A 17 4.22 12.19 4.56
C PRO A 17 3.07 11.77 3.62
N ILE A 18 3.41 11.16 2.48
CA ILE A 18 2.45 10.71 1.44
C ILE A 18 2.49 9.19 1.34
N VAL A 19 1.32 8.57 1.17
CA VAL A 19 1.15 7.13 0.92
C VAL A 19 0.35 6.91 -0.35
N LEU A 20 0.84 6.04 -1.23
CA LEU A 20 0.12 5.60 -2.41
C LEU A 20 -0.76 4.38 -2.07
N CYS A 21 -2.07 4.49 -2.30
CA CYS A 21 -3.00 3.39 -2.05
C CYS A 21 -3.57 2.84 -3.36
N GLY A 22 -3.41 1.54 -3.60
CA GLY A 22 -4.10 0.83 -4.67
C GLY A 22 -5.41 0.24 -4.14
N ASN A 23 -6.53 0.94 -4.36
CA ASN A 23 -7.85 0.50 -3.90
C ASN A 23 -8.47 -0.59 -4.82
N LYS A 24 -9.47 -1.32 -4.31
CA LYS A 24 -10.28 -2.33 -5.00
C LYS A 24 -9.53 -3.62 -5.36
N VAL A 25 -8.67 -4.09 -4.46
CA VAL A 25 -7.86 -5.31 -4.68
C VAL A 25 -8.71 -6.59 -4.69
N ASP A 26 -9.94 -6.50 -4.21
CA ASP A 26 -10.96 -7.55 -4.21
C ASP A 26 -11.51 -7.87 -5.61
N VAL A 27 -11.34 -6.97 -6.58
CA VAL A 27 -11.82 -7.18 -7.96
C VAL A 27 -10.90 -8.14 -8.72
N LYS A 28 -11.43 -9.31 -9.11
CA LYS A 28 -10.68 -10.34 -9.85
C LYS A 28 -10.10 -9.83 -11.18
N ASN A 29 -10.86 -9.05 -11.95
CA ASN A 29 -10.41 -8.50 -13.23
C ASN A 29 -9.87 -7.06 -13.09
N ARG A 30 -8.84 -6.88 -12.26
CA ARG A 30 -8.22 -5.57 -12.04
C ARG A 30 -7.36 -5.17 -13.25
N GLN A 31 -7.66 -4.01 -13.83
CA GLN A 31 -6.93 -3.48 -15.00
C GLN A 31 -5.46 -3.13 -14.70
N VAL A 32 -5.18 -2.62 -13.50
CA VAL A 32 -3.82 -2.22 -13.09
C VAL A 32 -3.33 -3.17 -12.02
N LYS A 33 -2.35 -4.02 -12.33
CA LYS A 33 -1.77 -4.97 -11.36
C LYS A 33 -0.68 -4.28 -10.53
N ALA A 34 -0.43 -4.77 -9.32
CA ALA A 34 0.62 -4.26 -8.43
C ALA A 34 1.98 -4.09 -9.13
N LYS A 35 2.35 -5.06 -9.98
CA LYS A 35 3.61 -5.05 -10.75
C LYS A 35 3.75 -3.87 -11.72
N GLN A 36 2.65 -3.31 -12.21
CA GLN A 36 2.64 -2.18 -13.13
C GLN A 36 2.81 -0.83 -12.39
N VAL A 37 2.54 -0.81 -11.08
CA VAL A 37 2.65 0.41 -10.26
C VAL A 37 4.12 0.61 -9.87
N THR A 38 4.88 1.36 -10.66
CA THR A 38 6.31 1.63 -10.41
C THR A 38 6.57 3.01 -9.77
N PHE A 39 5.56 3.87 -9.71
CA PHE A 39 5.69 5.25 -9.25
C PHE A 39 6.17 5.36 -7.80
N HIS A 40 5.68 4.48 -6.92
CA HIS A 40 6.09 4.45 -5.51
C HIS A 40 7.61 4.29 -5.37
N ARG A 41 8.24 3.49 -6.23
CA ARG A 41 9.69 3.26 -6.22
C ARG A 41 10.47 4.46 -6.75
N LYS A 42 9.93 5.18 -7.73
CA LYS A 42 10.55 6.39 -8.30
C LYS A 42 10.53 7.59 -7.35
N LYS A 43 9.48 7.69 -6.52
CA LYS A 43 9.29 8.80 -5.56
C LYS A 43 9.54 8.38 -4.10
N ASN A 44 10.07 7.18 -3.87
CA ASN A 44 10.28 6.59 -2.55
C ASN A 44 9.07 6.69 -1.61
N LEU A 45 7.88 6.50 -2.16
CA LEU A 45 6.61 6.53 -1.42
C LEU A 45 6.24 5.12 -0.96
N GLN A 46 5.56 5.02 0.17
CA GLN A 46 4.95 3.75 0.57
C GLN A 46 3.77 3.41 -0.33
N TYR A 47 3.63 2.13 -0.67
CA TYR A 47 2.52 1.61 -1.46
C TYR A 47 1.79 0.52 -0.69
N TYR A 48 0.47 0.69 -0.50
CA TYR A 48 -0.38 -0.32 0.09
C TYR A 48 -1.52 -0.71 -0.86
N GLU A 49 -1.77 -2.00 -0.94
CA GLU A 49 -2.93 -2.57 -1.62
C GLU A 49 -4.06 -2.70 -0.59
N ILE A 50 -5.15 -1.97 -0.82
CA ILE A 50 -6.28 -1.88 0.10
C ILE A 50 -7.61 -2.24 -0.59
N SER A 51 -8.59 -2.66 0.20
CA SER A 51 -9.98 -2.72 -0.24
C SER A 51 -10.86 -2.10 0.83
N ALA A 52 -11.50 -0.98 0.50
CA ALA A 52 -12.47 -0.35 1.38
C ALA A 52 -13.76 -1.18 1.55
N LYS A 53 -14.09 -2.06 0.58
CA LYS A 53 -15.30 -2.89 0.64
C LYS A 53 -15.20 -4.01 1.68
N SER A 54 -14.00 -4.54 1.82
CA SER A 54 -13.73 -5.75 2.60
C SER A 54 -12.79 -5.48 3.77
N ASN A 55 -12.44 -4.21 3.99
CA ASN A 55 -11.53 -3.73 5.03
C ASN A 55 -10.11 -4.33 4.96
N TYR A 56 -9.71 -4.91 3.83
CA TYR A 56 -8.36 -5.48 3.66
C TYR A 56 -7.28 -4.38 3.72
N ASN A 57 -6.34 -4.54 4.67
CA ASN A 57 -5.24 -3.60 4.94
C ASN A 57 -5.67 -2.13 5.12
N PHE A 58 -6.93 -1.89 5.49
CA PHE A 58 -7.50 -0.54 5.55
C PHE A 58 -6.75 0.36 6.55
N GLU A 59 -6.30 -0.20 7.67
CA GLU A 59 -5.59 0.51 8.73
C GLU A 59 -4.15 0.88 8.38
N LYS A 60 -3.49 0.13 7.48
CA LYS A 60 -2.03 0.24 7.25
C LYS A 60 -1.59 1.62 6.74
N PRO A 61 -2.29 2.27 5.78
CA PRO A 61 -1.97 3.62 5.36
C PRO A 61 -2.02 4.63 6.52
N PHE A 62 -3.05 4.54 7.36
CA PHE A 62 -3.23 5.44 8.50
C PHE A 62 -2.17 5.20 9.58
N LEU A 63 -1.85 3.94 9.85
CA LEU A 63 -0.81 3.59 10.81
C LEU A 63 0.56 4.12 10.38
N TYR A 64 0.90 4.01 9.09
CA TYR A 64 2.14 4.58 8.56
C TYR A 64 2.18 6.10 8.70
N LEU A 65 1.08 6.78 8.36
CA LEU A 65 0.98 8.23 8.51
C LEU A 65 1.11 8.64 9.98
N ALA A 66 0.42 7.96 10.90
CA ALA A 66 0.49 8.21 12.33
C ALA A 66 1.94 8.06 12.86
N ARG A 67 2.63 6.98 12.50
CA ARG A 67 4.05 6.76 12.88
C ARG A 67 4.97 7.85 12.33
N LYS A 68 4.74 8.31 11.11
CA LYS A 68 5.56 9.37 10.49
C LYS A 68 5.28 10.75 11.07
N LEU A 69 4.03 11.05 11.39
CA LEU A 69 3.65 12.34 11.98
C LEU A 69 4.03 12.43 13.46
N ALA A 70 3.88 11.34 14.22
CA ALA A 70 4.23 11.31 15.64
C ALA A 70 5.72 11.01 15.90
N GLY A 71 6.45 10.48 14.92
CA GLY A 71 7.87 10.14 15.04
C GLY A 71 8.17 8.86 15.83
N ASP A 72 7.15 8.11 16.26
CA ASP A 72 7.31 6.86 17.03
C ASP A 72 6.94 5.62 16.19
N PRO A 73 7.89 4.69 15.97
CA PRO A 73 7.64 3.45 15.21
C PRO A 73 6.75 2.43 15.95
N ASN A 74 6.59 2.55 17.28
CA ASN A 74 5.86 1.59 18.12
C ASN A 74 4.37 1.88 18.25
N ILE A 75 3.89 2.97 17.63
CA ILE A 75 2.46 3.28 17.58
C ILE A 75 1.72 2.12 16.91
N HIS A 76 0.65 1.70 17.57
CA HIS A 76 -0.32 0.70 17.12
C HIS A 76 -1.71 1.20 17.50
N PHE A 77 -2.72 0.86 16.70
CA PHE A 77 -4.10 1.15 17.06
C PHE A 77 -4.53 0.20 18.17
N VAL A 78 -5.05 0.76 19.26
CA VAL A 78 -5.40 0.03 20.49
C VAL A 78 -6.87 -0.44 20.46
N GLU A 79 -7.69 0.16 19.60
CA GLU A 79 -9.10 -0.17 19.40
C GLU A 79 -9.35 -0.61 17.95
N ALA A 80 -10.17 -1.64 17.79
CA ALA A 80 -10.71 -1.99 16.48
C ALA A 80 -11.64 -0.86 16.04
N VAL A 81 -11.25 -0.15 14.98
CA VAL A 81 -12.11 0.86 14.34
C VAL A 81 -13.50 0.24 14.14
N ALA A 82 -14.55 0.96 14.51
CA ALA A 82 -15.94 0.55 14.27
C ALA A 82 -16.23 0.53 12.77
N LEU A 83 -15.77 -0.53 12.10
CA LEU A 83 -15.93 -0.75 10.67
C LEU A 83 -17.32 -1.35 10.43
N LYS A 84 -17.97 -0.93 9.35
CA LYS A 84 -19.15 -1.67 8.87
C LYS A 84 -18.74 -3.13 8.62
N PRO A 85 -19.59 -4.11 9.01
CA PRO A 85 -19.33 -5.52 8.76
C PRO A 85 -18.93 -5.73 7.29
N PRO A 86 -17.86 -6.50 7.01
CA PRO A 86 -17.39 -6.73 5.65
C PRO A 86 -18.49 -7.42 4.83
N GLU A 87 -18.84 -6.86 3.67
CA GLU A 87 -19.92 -7.39 2.81
C GLU A 87 -19.51 -8.63 1.99
N VAL A 88 -18.27 -9.12 2.14
CA VAL A 88 -17.71 -10.19 1.31
C VAL A 88 -16.69 -11.03 2.06
N THR A 89 -16.89 -12.35 2.03
CA THR A 89 -15.95 -13.37 2.50
C THR A 89 -14.80 -13.53 1.49
N PHE A 90 -13.56 -13.37 1.95
CA PHE A 90 -12.36 -13.62 1.14
C PHE A 90 -12.03 -15.12 1.07
N ASP A 91 -11.67 -15.58 -0.13
CA ASP A 91 -11.07 -16.90 -0.34
C ASP A 91 -9.60 -16.90 0.13
N LEU A 92 -9.25 -17.76 1.11
CA LEU A 92 -7.89 -17.86 1.67
C LEU A 92 -6.82 -18.09 0.60
N ALA A 93 -7.16 -18.76 -0.50
CA ALA A 93 -6.25 -19.06 -1.59
C ALA A 93 -5.75 -17.80 -2.32
N MET A 94 -6.58 -16.76 -2.46
CA MET A 94 -6.19 -15.51 -3.14
C MET A 94 -5.24 -14.65 -2.28
N GLN A 95 -5.42 -14.65 -0.96
CA GLN A 95 -4.53 -13.94 -0.04
C GLN A 95 -3.10 -14.49 -0.09
N GLN A 96 -2.93 -15.81 -0.12
CA GLN A 96 -1.61 -16.46 -0.19
C GLN A 96 -0.86 -16.10 -1.48
N GLN A 97 -1.58 -15.97 -2.60
CA GLN A 97 -0.97 -15.63 -3.88
C GLN A 97 -0.50 -14.17 -3.95
N CYS A 98 -1.23 -13.24 -3.33
CA CYS A 98 -0.84 -11.83 -3.25
C CYS A 98 0.41 -11.66 -2.35
N THR A 99 0.41 -12.27 -1.16
CA THR A 99 1.52 -12.20 -0.20
C THR A 99 2.80 -12.87 -0.71
N ARG A 100 2.69 -13.98 -1.46
CA ARG A 100 3.86 -14.65 -2.04
C ARG A 100 4.54 -13.82 -3.13
N LEU A 101 3.77 -13.02 -3.87
CA LEU A 101 4.30 -12.16 -4.94
C LEU A 101 5.00 -10.92 -4.38
N SER A 102 4.53 -10.35 -3.27
CA SER A 102 5.19 -9.21 -2.62
C SER A 102 6.55 -9.58 -2.02
N LEU A 103 6.67 -10.75 -1.40
CA LEU A 103 7.94 -11.25 -0.85
C LEU A 103 8.98 -11.58 -1.92
N ARG A 104 8.55 -12.10 -3.09
CA ARG A 104 9.47 -12.34 -4.22
C ARG A 104 10.01 -11.06 -4.85
N LEU A 105 9.20 -9.99 -4.89
CA LEU A 105 9.64 -8.68 -5.36
C LEU A 105 10.64 -8.03 -4.38
N GLN A 106 10.46 -8.23 -3.07
CA GLN A 106 11.44 -7.77 -2.06
C GLN A 106 12.77 -8.54 -2.14
N ARG A 107 12.74 -9.86 -2.33
CA ARG A 107 13.98 -10.67 -2.46
C ARG A 107 14.78 -10.36 -3.73
N HIS A 108 14.12 -10.05 -4.85
CA HIS A 108 14.83 -9.59 -6.05
C HIS A 108 15.42 -8.19 -5.89
N SER A 109 14.79 -7.30 -5.12
CA SER A 109 15.33 -5.97 -4.87
C SER A 109 16.53 -5.99 -3.91
N HIS A 110 16.59 -6.95 -2.97
CA HIS A 110 17.74 -7.13 -2.07
C HIS A 110 18.94 -7.82 -2.75
N CYS A 111 18.70 -8.77 -3.65
CA CYS A 111 19.79 -9.50 -4.33
C CYS A 111 20.56 -8.64 -5.35
N LEU A 112 19.91 -7.62 -5.93
CA LEU A 112 20.56 -6.68 -6.85
C LEU A 112 21.41 -5.61 -6.13
N MET A 113 21.24 -5.43 -4.83
CA MET A 113 21.98 -4.42 -4.04
C MET A 113 23.26 -4.99 -3.41
N THR A 114 23.47 -6.32 -3.42
CA THR A 114 24.65 -6.98 -2.83
C THR A 114 25.68 -7.47 -3.86
N MET A 115 25.48 -7.22 -5.16
CA MET A 115 26.42 -7.59 -6.23
C MET A 115 27.09 -6.38 -6.90
N THR A 116 27.30 -5.30 -6.14
CA THR A 116 28.10 -4.16 -6.59
C THR A 116 29.00 -3.70 -5.44
N ILE A 117 30.01 -4.52 -5.17
CA ILE A 117 31.29 -4.14 -4.58
C ILE A 117 32.35 -4.92 -5.36
#